data_AF-A0A178WY13-F1
#
_entry.id   AF-A0A178WY13-F1
#
_cell.length_a   1.000
_cell.length_b   1.000
_cell.length_c   1.000
_cell.angle_alpha   90.00
_cell.angle_beta   90.00
_cell.angle_gamma   90.00
#
_symmetry.space_group_name_H-M   'P 1'
#
loop_
_entity.id
_entity.type
_entity.pdbx_description
1 polymer ?
#
loop_
_entity_poly.entity_id
_entity_poly.type
_entity_poly.pdbx_seq_one_letter_code
_entity_poly.pdbx_strand_id
1 'polypeptide(L)' 'MHSPLVLRGTSHALCAWVPDDTLERHQARAEAAGARILGPVHDSPAGVREYSCADPESQVWTFSSYAGE' A
#
# COMPACT_ATOMS: atom_id res chain seq x y z
N MET A 1 -18.86 15.80 -14.80
CA MET A 1 -18.06 15.00 -13.85
C MET A 1 -18.36 13.54 -14.16
N HIS A 2 -17.45 12.83 -14.82
CA HIS A 2 -17.66 11.42 -15.15
C HIS A 2 -17.49 10.58 -13.87
N SER A 3 -18.35 9.59 -13.68
CA SER A 3 -18.24 8.67 -12.55
C SER A 3 -16.89 7.94 -12.60
N PRO A 4 -16.13 7.82 -11.48
CA PRO A 4 -14.86 7.10 -11.45
C PRO A 4 -14.98 5.61 -11.86
N LEU A 5 -16.21 5.07 -11.89
CA LEU A 5 -16.51 3.75 -12.45
C LEU A 5 -16.10 3.60 -13.92
N VAL A 6 -16.10 4.69 -14.71
CA VAL A 6 -15.63 4.67 -16.12
C VAL A 6 -14.13 4.40 -16.22
N LEU A 7 -13.39 4.65 -15.13
CA LEU A 7 -11.93 4.50 -15.06
C LEU A 7 -11.51 3.13 -14.53
N ARG A 8 -12.46 2.26 -14.14
CA ARG A 8 -12.19 1.03 -13.37
C ARG A 8 -11.33 1.28 -12.12
N GLY A 9 -11.47 2.45 -11.51
CA GLY A 9 -10.74 2.82 -10.30
C GLY A 9 -11.37 2.20 -9.05
N THR A 10 -10.55 1.66 -8.17
CA THR A 10 -10.97 1.26 -6.82
C THR A 10 -11.24 2.54 -6.01
N SER A 11 -12.47 2.73 -5.51
CA SER A 11 -12.85 3.97 -4.81
C SER A 11 -12.25 4.10 -3.40
N HIS A 12 -11.59 3.06 -2.91
CA HIS A 12 -11.05 2.97 -1.56
C HIS A 12 -9.62 2.42 -1.62
N ALA A 13 -8.69 3.15 -1.01
CA ALA A 13 -7.39 2.63 -0.61
C ALA A 13 -7.37 2.55 0.92
N LEU A 14 -6.94 1.42 1.45
CA LEU A 14 -6.83 1.22 2.90
C LEU A 14 -5.39 1.46 3.34
N CYS A 15 -5.22 2.18 4.45
CA CYS A 15 -3.91 2.37 5.07
C CYS A 15 -3.82 1.53 6.35
N ALA A 16 -2.78 0.71 6.45
CA ALA A 16 -2.49 -0.10 7.63
C ALA A 16 -1.11 0.24 8.18
N TRP A 17 -0.98 0.27 9.51
CA TRP A 17 0.30 0.48 10.16
C TRP A 17 1.14 -0.79 10.16
N VAL A 18 2.42 -0.67 9.81
CA VAL A 18 3.41 -1.73 9.88
C VAL A 18 4.70 -1.16 10.46
N PRO A 19 5.33 -1.83 11.45
CA PRO A 19 6.61 -1.37 12.00
C PRO A 19 7.67 -1.20 10.92
N ASP A 20 8.53 -0.19 11.09
CA ASP A 20 9.58 0.14 10.13
C ASP A 20 10.52 -1.05 9.84
N ASP A 21 11.01 -1.69 10.91
CA ASP A 21 11.93 -2.84 10.85
C ASP A 21 11.35 -4.07 10.13
N THR A 22 10.01 -4.16 10.05
CA THR A 22 9.32 -5.30 9.43
C THR A 22 8.68 -4.96 8.08
N LEU A 23 8.77 -3.71 7.62
CA LEU A 23 8.07 -3.22 6.44
C LEU A 23 8.52 -3.95 5.16
N GLU A 24 9.83 -4.13 4.99
CA GLU A 24 10.41 -4.86 3.85
C GLU A 24 10.03 -6.35 3.86
N ARG A 25 10.02 -6.96 5.06
CA ARG A 25 9.55 -8.35 5.23
C ARG A 25 8.06 -8.46 4.89
N HIS A 26 7.26 -7.43 5.20
CA HIS A 26 5.84 -7.40 4.88
C HIS A 26 5.62 -7.30 3.37
N GLN A 27 6.36 -6.41 2.69
CA GLN A 27 6.33 -6.32 1.22
C GLN A 27 6.64 -7.67 0.56
N ALA A 28 7.75 -8.31 0.96
CA ALA A 28 8.13 -9.62 0.41
C ALA A 28 7.05 -10.70 0.64
N ARG A 29 6.38 -10.66 1.79
CA ARG A 29 5.26 -11.57 2.08
C ARG A 29 4.04 -11.27 1.20
N ALA A 30 3.72 -10.00 0.98
CA ALA A 30 2.62 -9.58 0.10
C ALA A 30 2.90 -10.04 -1.34
N GLU A 31 4.12 -9.84 -1.84
CA GLU A 31 4.56 -10.34 -3.15
C GLU A 31 4.42 -11.85 -3.28
N ALA A 32 4.90 -12.60 -2.28
CA ALA A 32 4.79 -14.06 -2.26
C ALA A 32 3.33 -14.55 -2.20
N ALA A 33 2.42 -13.75 -1.63
CA ALA A 33 0.98 -14.02 -1.60
C ALA A 33 0.25 -13.64 -2.90
N GLY A 34 0.96 -13.09 -3.90
CA GLY A 34 0.39 -12.70 -5.18
C GLY A 34 -0.09 -11.25 -5.24
N ALA A 35 0.23 -10.42 -4.24
CA ALA A 35 -0.01 -8.99 -4.33
C ALA A 35 0.93 -8.35 -5.36
N ARG A 36 0.41 -7.41 -6.15
CA ARG A 36 1.16 -6.62 -7.09
C ARG A 36 1.68 -5.36 -6.40
N ILE A 37 3.00 -5.22 -6.29
CA ILE A 37 3.61 -3.99 -5.77
C ILE A 37 3.36 -2.86 -6.77
N LEU A 38 2.73 -1.79 -6.28
CA LEU A 38 2.45 -0.57 -7.04
C LEU A 38 3.53 0.47 -6.78
N GLY A 39 4.00 0.54 -5.54
CA GLY A 39 5.13 1.33 -5.10
C GLY A 39 5.91 0.53 -4.05
N PRO A 40 7.20 0.25 -4.25
CA PRO A 40 8.01 -0.44 -3.26
C PRO A 40 8.18 0.42 -1.99
N VAL A 41 8.73 -0.19 -0.94
CA VAL A 41 9.12 0.54 0.28
C VAL A 41 10.01 1.72 -0.10
N HIS A 42 9.57 2.91 0.29
CA HIS A 42 10.28 4.16 0.10
C HIS A 42 10.08 5.09 1.29
N ASP A 43 11.04 6.00 1.47
CA ASP A 43 10.94 7.10 2.42
C ASP A 43 10.08 8.21 1.83
N SER A 44 8.97 8.52 2.49
CA SER A 44 8.08 9.60 2.09
C SER A 44 8.66 10.95 2.57
N PRO A 45 8.29 12.07 1.93
CA PRO A 45 8.75 13.40 2.35
C PRO A 45 8.32 13.80 3.77
N ALA A 46 7.36 13.08 4.37
CA ALA A 46 6.94 13.24 5.75
C ALA A 46 7.86 12.49 6.75
N GLY A 47 8.90 11.80 6.28
CA GLY A 47 9.84 11.05 7.12
C GLY A 47 9.32 9.68 7.58
N VAL A 48 8.31 9.14 6.91
CA VAL A 48 7.76 7.81 7.19
C VAL A 48 8.09 6.86 6.06
N ARG A 49 8.34 5.59 6.37
CA ARG A 49 8.53 4.55 5.35
C ARG A 49 7.20 3.94 5.02
N GLU A 50 6.90 3.83 3.72
CA GLU A 50 5.65 3.23 3.26
C GLU A 50 5.82 2.48 1.94
N TYR A 51 4.89 1.57 1.67
CA TYR A 51 4.75 0.92 0.37
C TYR A 51 3.27 0.73 0.01
N SER A 52 2.99 0.57 -1.29
CA SER A 52 1.64 0.30 -1.77
C SER A 52 1.59 -0.93 -2.66
N CYS A 53 0.53 -1.72 -2.51
CA CYS A 53 0.28 -2.88 -3.34
C CYS A 53 -1.20 -3.05 -3.66
N ALA A 54 -1.50 -3.71 -4.77
CA ALA A 54 -2.82 -4.25 -5.06
C ALA A 54 -2.86 -5.73 -4.70
N ASP A 55 -3.84 -6.15 -3.91
CA ASP A 55 -4.07 -7.57 -3.65
C ASP A 55 -4.66 -8.29 -4.89
N PRO A 56 -4.78 -9.63 -4.87
CA PRO A 56 -5.34 -10.39 -5.99
C PRO A 56 -6.80 -10.02 -6.37
N GLU A 57 -7.56 -9.41 -5.45
CA GLU A 57 -8.91 -8.89 -5.67
C GLU A 57 -8.91 -7.45 -6.23
N SER A 58 -7.72 -6.92 -6.57
CA SER A 58 -7.49 -5.56 -7.08
C SER A 58 -7.80 -4.44 -6.09
N GLN A 59 -7.87 -4.76 -4.80
CA GLN A 59 -7.98 -3.76 -3.75
C GLN A 59 -6.59 -3.18 -3.43
N VAL A 60 -6.52 -1.85 -3.33
CA VAL A 60 -5.27 -1.12 -3.11
C VAL A 60 -5.04 -0.92 -1.61
N TRP A 61 -3.83 -1.22 -1.18
CA TRP A 61 -3.35 -1.08 0.19
C TRP A 61 -2.12 -0.18 0.21
N THR A 62 -2.02 0.62 1.26
CA THR A 62 -0.81 1.34 1.64
C THR A 62 -0.42 0.90 3.05
N PHE A 63 0.83 0.51 3.23
CA PHE A 63 1.39 0.15 4.52
C PHE A 63 2.44 1.18 4.90
N SER A 64 2.29 1.79 6.08
CA SER A 64 3.17 2.87 6.54
C SER A 64 3.65 2.62 7.97
N SER A 65 4.87 3.07 8.28
CA SER A 65 5.40 3.06 9.65
C SER A 65 4.90 4.20 10.53
N TYR A 66 4.03 5.07 10.01
CA TYR A 66 3.40 6.15 10.78
C TYR A 66 2.46 5.62 11.87
N ALA A 67 2.90 5.69 13.13
CA ALA A 67 2.13 5.20 14.27
C ALA A 67 0.99 6.15 14.72
N GLY A 68 0.92 7.37 14.16
CA GLY A 68 0.09 8.45 14.72
C GLY A 68 0.75 9.06 15.97
N GLU A 69 0.48 10.35 16.19
CA GLU A 69 0.74 11.02 17.48
C GLU A 69 -0.33 10.65 18.52
#